data_AF-A0A7C4G380-F1
#
_entry.id   AF-A0A7C4G380-F1
#
_cell.length_a   1.000
_cell.length_b   1.000
_cell.length_c   1.000
_cell.angle_alpha   90.00
_cell.angle_beta   90.00
_cell.angle_gamma   90.00
#
_symmetry.space_group_name_H-M   'P 1'
#
loop_
_entity.id
_entity.type
_entity.pdbx_description
1 polymer ?
#
loop_
_entity_poly.entity_id
_entity_poly.type
_entity_poly.pdbx_seq_one_letter_code
_entity_poly.pdbx_strand_id
1 'polypeptide(L)'
;MLDEYALTPDVFDPSCYSAPNLCTVYLQVLKEPLLQEAVVRDLRMGEWREFVLGEIQKGRFDLRAKELVKKLVTQNRLRPASAQLDHVPADDRQWCEEAIQSVTAKPANGVIVSETMADRFSAQSQVCSVERLSQANWWRIAGQSQQVSRTTVAYLQTLECLLQCARSLVFIDPHLNPSEKRYAEFVQLLLAARRTNPPQPHIEIHRVCYESSKNKGQFPAKWERRFRGGKGAAAAHDGQFPANREWERRFRTAWNARLRAAGLRARVFIWDDFHDRFLITDLMGLALSNGFDVSADPAKQVVFSRLSRRDRENCEREFSPNAHRHKLRHSFDVGQLTEV
;
A
#
# COMPACT_ATOMS: atom_id res chain seq x y z
N MET A 1 -6.29 -6.41 5.07
CA MET A 1 -5.33 -5.52 4.36
C MET A 1 -4.32 -4.96 5.36
N LEU A 2 -3.47 -3.97 5.00
CA LEU A 2 -2.41 -3.43 5.86
C LEU A 2 -2.96 -3.02 7.23
N ASP A 3 -2.51 -3.70 8.27
CA ASP A 3 -2.98 -3.47 9.63
C ASP A 3 -2.30 -2.23 10.23
N GLU A 4 -2.96 -1.56 11.16
CA GLU A 4 -2.42 -0.39 11.85
C GLU A 4 -2.61 -0.51 13.36
N TYR A 5 -1.51 -0.36 14.10
CA TYR A 5 -1.50 -0.47 15.56
C TYR A 5 -0.88 0.78 16.21
N ALA A 6 -1.30 1.09 17.43
CA ALA A 6 -0.57 2.00 18.32
C ALA A 6 0.10 1.18 19.43
N LEU A 7 1.28 1.60 19.88
CA LEU A 7 2.02 0.96 20.98
C LEU A 7 2.28 2.01 22.06
N THR A 8 2.12 1.65 23.34
CA THR A 8 2.58 2.52 24.44
C THR A 8 4.03 2.23 24.82
N PRO A 9 4.79 3.21 25.36
CA PRO A 9 6.20 3.02 25.72
C PRO A 9 6.50 1.83 26.65
N ASP A 10 5.64 1.51 27.62
CA ASP A 10 5.87 0.43 28.59
C ASP A 10 5.91 -0.96 27.95
N VAL A 11 5.45 -1.11 26.70
CA VAL A 11 5.68 -2.33 25.90
C VAL A 11 7.18 -2.65 25.79
N PHE A 12 8.05 -1.63 25.86
CA PHE A 12 9.50 -1.77 25.77
C PHE A 12 10.22 -1.82 27.13
N ASP A 13 9.49 -1.69 28.24
CA ASP A 13 10.03 -1.66 29.60
C ASP A 13 9.99 -3.06 30.23
N PRO A 14 11.13 -3.71 30.51
CA PRO A 14 11.16 -5.04 31.12
C PRO A 14 10.49 -5.12 32.50
N SER A 15 10.36 -4.00 33.22
CA SER A 15 9.72 -3.97 34.55
C SER A 15 8.20 -4.10 34.50
N CYS A 16 7.59 -3.88 33.33
CA CYS A 16 6.16 -3.94 33.11
C CYS A 16 5.63 -5.34 32.77
N TYR A 17 6.52 -6.34 32.76
CA TYR A 17 6.20 -7.74 32.47
C TYR A 17 6.22 -8.58 33.74
N SER A 18 5.44 -9.68 33.74
CA SER A 18 5.43 -10.65 34.84
C SER A 18 6.81 -11.24 35.17
N ALA A 19 7.71 -11.31 34.17
CA ALA A 19 9.13 -11.54 34.36
C ALA A 19 9.96 -10.74 33.33
N PRO A 20 11.10 -10.12 33.70
CA PRO A 20 11.85 -9.22 32.80
C PRO A 20 12.30 -9.84 31.47
N ASN A 21 12.58 -11.15 31.46
CA ASN A 21 12.97 -11.89 30.26
C ASN A 21 11.82 -12.01 29.23
N LEU A 22 10.56 -11.89 29.66
CA LEU A 22 9.41 -11.97 28.77
C LEU A 22 9.31 -10.76 27.84
N CYS A 23 9.77 -9.57 28.26
CA CYS A 23 9.83 -8.39 27.38
C CYS A 23 10.55 -8.73 26.07
N THR A 24 11.74 -9.31 26.18
CA THR A 24 12.52 -9.77 25.03
C THR A 24 11.75 -10.77 24.16
N VAL A 25 11.01 -11.72 24.75
CA VAL A 25 10.24 -12.73 24.02
C VAL A 25 9.11 -12.07 23.24
N TYR A 26 8.31 -11.22 23.89
CA TYR A 26 7.18 -10.54 23.26
C TYR A 26 7.61 -9.53 22.20
N LEU A 27 8.76 -8.85 22.37
CA LEU A 27 9.34 -8.02 21.31
C LEU A 27 9.71 -8.85 20.06
N GLN A 28 10.13 -10.12 20.21
CA GLN A 28 10.32 -10.99 19.04
C GLN A 28 8.99 -11.39 18.40
N VAL A 29 7.95 -11.65 19.19
CA VAL A 29 6.60 -11.95 18.69
C VAL A 29 6.03 -10.77 17.90
N LEU A 30 6.24 -9.53 18.35
CA LEU A 30 5.81 -8.31 17.67
C LEU A 30 6.61 -8.02 16.39
N LYS A 31 7.86 -8.46 16.32
CA LYS A 31 8.80 -8.05 15.28
C LYS A 31 8.31 -8.38 13.86
N GLU A 32 7.90 -9.62 13.61
CA GLU A 32 7.51 -10.02 12.25
C GLU A 32 6.20 -9.34 11.81
N PRO A 33 5.10 -9.37 12.61
CA PRO A 33 3.86 -8.68 12.22
C PRO A 33 4.06 -7.18 11.96
N LEU A 34 4.79 -6.48 12.84
CA LEU A 34 4.99 -5.03 12.69
C LEU A 34 5.93 -4.66 11.55
N LEU A 35 6.84 -5.55 11.14
CA LEU A 35 7.79 -5.29 10.05
C LEU A 35 7.34 -5.80 8.69
N GLN A 36 6.35 -6.69 8.62
CA GLN A 36 5.88 -7.28 7.35
C GLN A 36 4.40 -7.00 7.05
N GLU A 37 3.55 -6.89 8.07
CA GLU A 37 2.10 -6.99 7.90
C GLU A 37 1.34 -5.72 8.31
N ALA A 38 1.98 -4.85 9.09
CA ALA A 38 1.35 -3.68 9.68
C ALA A 38 2.18 -2.40 9.54
N VAL A 39 1.57 -1.30 9.96
CA VAL A 39 2.23 -0.05 10.31
C VAL A 39 1.92 0.30 11.76
N VAL A 40 2.83 1.02 12.40
CA VAL A 40 2.69 1.54 13.76
C VAL A 40 2.42 3.03 13.68
N ARG A 41 1.46 3.50 14.46
CA ARG A 41 1.20 4.93 14.61
C ARG A 41 2.35 5.59 15.35
N ASP A 42 2.94 6.57 14.69
CA ASP A 42 3.87 7.50 15.29
C ASP A 42 3.04 8.64 15.89
N LEU A 43 2.61 8.43 17.13
CA LEU A 43 1.69 9.34 17.83
C LEU A 43 2.31 10.73 17.94
N ARG A 44 1.45 11.74 17.90
CA ARG A 44 1.83 13.16 18.01
C ARG A 44 2.93 13.54 17.01
N MET A 45 2.77 13.14 15.76
CA MET A 45 3.66 13.47 14.64
C MET A 45 5.13 13.09 14.84
N GLY A 46 5.45 12.12 15.72
CA GLY A 46 6.82 11.68 15.95
C GLY A 46 7.29 11.71 17.41
N GLU A 47 6.58 12.41 18.29
CA GLU A 47 7.00 12.57 19.69
C GLU A 47 7.06 11.22 20.42
N TRP A 48 6.19 10.26 20.08
CA TRP A 48 6.24 8.91 20.63
C TRP A 48 7.57 8.22 20.32
N ARG A 49 7.98 8.23 19.06
CA ARG A 49 9.26 7.64 18.64
C ARG A 49 10.43 8.31 19.36
N GLU A 50 10.40 9.64 19.47
CA GLU A 50 11.46 10.39 20.15
C GLU A 50 11.55 10.05 21.64
N PHE A 51 10.39 9.97 22.32
CA PHE A 51 10.31 9.55 23.71
C PHE A 51 10.89 8.14 23.90
N VAL A 52 10.44 7.16 23.11
CA VAL A 52 10.91 5.77 23.21
C VAL A 52 12.42 5.67 22.96
N LEU A 53 12.95 6.36 21.94
CA LEU A 53 14.38 6.38 21.66
C LEU A 53 15.18 7.08 22.78
N GLY A 54 14.61 8.09 23.43
CA GLY A 54 15.21 8.76 24.59
C GLY A 54 15.30 7.84 25.82
N GLU A 55 14.22 7.11 26.14
CA GLU A 55 14.21 6.16 27.26
C GLU A 55 15.16 4.97 27.03
N ILE A 56 15.30 4.52 25.78
CA ILE A 56 16.33 3.53 25.38
C ILE A 56 17.74 4.07 25.67
N GLN A 57 18.02 5.35 25.38
CA GLN A 57 19.34 5.94 25.63
C GLN A 57 19.65 6.06 27.12
N LYS A 58 18.61 6.29 27.95
CA LYS A 58 18.73 6.31 29.42
C LYS A 58 18.89 4.90 30.03
N GLY A 59 18.80 3.85 29.22
CA GLY A 59 18.94 2.46 29.68
C GLY A 59 17.69 1.89 30.35
N ARG A 60 16.54 2.57 30.25
CA ARG A 60 15.28 2.10 30.83
C ARG A 60 14.67 0.94 30.03
N PHE A 61 14.72 1.05 28.70
CA PHE A 61 14.08 0.08 27.79
C PHE A 61 15.08 -0.95 27.24
N ASP A 62 14.57 -2.12 26.86
CA ASP A 62 15.36 -3.22 26.31
C ASP A 62 16.11 -2.79 25.03
N LEU A 63 17.38 -3.18 24.89
CA LEU A 63 18.17 -2.86 23.70
C LEU A 63 17.57 -3.40 22.39
N ARG A 64 16.77 -4.47 22.43
CA ARG A 64 16.02 -5.01 21.29
C ARG A 64 14.90 -4.06 20.86
N ALA A 65 14.35 -3.25 21.77
CA ALA A 65 13.42 -2.19 21.41
C ALA A 65 14.06 -1.19 20.44
N LYS A 66 15.35 -0.87 20.65
CA LYS A 66 16.13 -0.03 19.73
C LYS A 66 16.18 -0.60 18.33
N GLU A 67 16.43 -1.91 18.20
CA GLU A 67 16.46 -2.58 16.90
C GLU A 67 15.09 -2.51 16.23
N LEU A 68 14.01 -2.83 16.95
CA LEU A 68 12.65 -2.81 16.43
C LEU A 68 12.26 -1.40 15.96
N VAL A 69 12.40 -0.38 16.82
CA VAL A 69 12.04 1.00 16.49
C VAL A 69 12.87 1.53 15.32
N LYS A 70 14.18 1.25 15.27
CA LYS A 70 15.01 1.61 14.10
C LYS A 70 14.53 0.93 12.82
N LYS A 71 14.13 -0.33 12.88
CA LYS A 71 13.58 -1.05 11.73
C LYS A 71 12.23 -0.47 11.30
N LEU A 72 11.37 -0.09 12.25
CA LEU A 72 10.11 0.58 11.93
C LEU A 72 10.35 1.88 11.15
N VAL A 73 11.31 2.70 11.57
CA VAL A 73 11.69 3.93 10.86
C VAL A 73 12.25 3.63 9.47
N THR A 74 13.27 2.78 9.40
CA THR A 74 14.01 2.53 8.15
C THR A 74 13.18 1.79 7.10
N GLN A 75 12.22 0.97 7.53
CA GLN A 75 11.30 0.23 6.64
C GLN A 75 9.96 0.94 6.40
N ASN A 76 9.86 2.24 6.71
CA ASN A 76 8.64 3.03 6.49
C ASN A 76 7.39 2.47 7.20
N ARG A 77 7.56 1.84 8.36
CA ARG A 77 6.46 1.25 9.14
C ARG A 77 5.83 2.23 10.12
N LEU A 78 6.37 3.43 10.27
CA LEU A 78 5.79 4.47 11.12
C LEU A 78 4.88 5.39 10.31
N ARG A 79 3.62 5.49 10.72
CA ARG A 79 2.63 6.40 10.14
C ARG A 79 2.39 7.58 11.11
N PRO A 80 2.72 8.82 10.73
CA PRO A 80 2.44 9.98 11.57
C PRO A 80 0.95 10.11 11.88
N ALA A 81 0.62 10.36 13.15
CA ALA A 81 -0.72 10.66 13.61
C ALA A 81 -0.72 12.02 14.35
N SER A 82 -1.72 12.85 14.07
CA SER A 82 -1.88 14.14 14.76
C SER A 82 -2.05 13.93 16.27
N ALA A 83 -1.53 14.87 17.05
CA ALA A 83 -1.75 14.93 18.48
C ALA A 83 -3.26 14.98 18.82
N GLN A 84 -3.66 14.23 19.84
CA GLN A 84 -5.04 14.18 20.34
C GLN A 84 -5.18 14.82 21.71
N LEU A 85 -4.19 14.65 22.60
CA LEU A 85 -4.13 15.36 23.87
C LEU A 85 -3.53 16.77 23.71
N ASP A 86 -3.97 17.70 24.56
CA ASP A 86 -3.49 19.08 24.57
C ASP A 86 -2.07 19.24 25.16
N HIS A 87 -1.52 18.17 25.74
CA HIS A 87 -0.20 18.14 26.37
C HIS A 87 0.61 16.94 25.89
N VAL A 88 1.92 17.02 26.04
CA VAL A 88 2.82 15.89 25.78
C VAL A 88 2.65 14.85 26.89
N PRO A 89 2.36 13.58 26.57
CA PRO A 89 2.27 12.52 27.56
C PRO A 89 3.57 12.35 28.36
N ALA A 90 3.47 12.42 29.68
CA ALA A 90 4.58 12.27 30.61
C ALA A 90 4.74 10.82 31.11
N ASP A 91 3.67 10.02 31.05
CA ASP A 91 3.65 8.63 31.50
C ASP A 91 2.89 7.71 30.54
N ASP A 92 2.98 6.39 30.77
CA ASP A 92 2.37 5.39 29.88
C ASP A 92 0.84 5.46 29.86
N ARG A 93 0.22 5.91 30.96
CA ARG A 93 -1.22 6.10 31.03
C ARG A 93 -1.64 7.19 30.05
N GLN A 94 -0.96 8.33 30.04
CA GLN A 94 -1.24 9.42 29.09
C GLN A 94 -0.93 8.99 27.65
N TRP A 95 0.12 8.19 27.43
CA TRP A 95 0.39 7.62 26.12
C TRP A 95 -0.72 6.66 25.66
N CYS A 96 -1.29 5.88 26.56
CA CYS A 96 -2.44 5.02 26.28
C CYS A 96 -3.69 5.84 25.92
N GLU A 97 -3.97 6.90 26.68
CA GLU A 97 -5.08 7.83 26.39
C GLU A 97 -4.92 8.49 25.01
N GLU A 98 -3.72 9.00 24.68
CA GLU A 98 -3.38 9.52 23.36
C GLU A 98 -3.59 8.48 22.25
N ALA A 99 -3.14 7.24 22.48
CA ALA A 99 -3.29 6.14 21.52
C ALA A 99 -4.77 5.79 21.27
N ILE A 100 -5.56 5.66 22.33
CA ILE A 100 -7.01 5.38 22.26
C ILE A 100 -7.74 6.48 21.49
N GLN A 101 -7.48 7.75 21.83
CA GLN A 101 -8.09 8.88 21.13
C GLN A 101 -7.67 8.92 19.66
N SER A 102 -6.41 8.61 19.36
CA SER A 102 -5.92 8.55 17.98
C SER A 102 -6.66 7.49 17.18
N VAL A 103 -6.75 6.26 17.70
CA VAL A 103 -7.46 5.13 17.07
C VAL A 103 -8.96 5.43 16.91
N THR A 104 -9.53 6.22 17.82
CA THR A 104 -10.94 6.64 17.73
C THR A 104 -11.14 7.70 16.62
N ALA A 105 -10.28 8.71 16.56
CA ALA A 105 -10.36 9.80 15.59
C ALA A 105 -10.13 9.32 14.16
N LYS A 106 -9.18 8.39 13.98
CA LYS A 106 -8.96 7.69 12.73
C LYS A 106 -8.92 6.19 13.05
N PRO A 107 -9.88 5.38 12.59
CA PRO A 107 -9.92 3.95 12.89
C PRO A 107 -8.61 3.24 12.57
N ALA A 108 -8.18 2.37 13.49
CA ALA A 108 -7.04 1.45 13.38
C ALA A 108 -7.43 0.12 14.03
N ASN A 109 -6.56 -0.89 13.93
CA ASN A 109 -6.87 -2.24 14.41
C ASN A 109 -6.86 -2.31 15.95
N GLY A 110 -5.91 -1.66 16.63
CA GLY A 110 -5.85 -1.73 18.09
C GLY A 110 -4.66 -0.99 18.72
N VAL A 111 -4.66 -0.96 20.05
CA VAL A 111 -3.64 -0.37 20.92
C VAL A 111 -3.00 -1.49 21.73
N ILE A 112 -1.70 -1.64 21.61
CA ILE A 112 -0.89 -2.65 22.30
C ILE A 112 -0.21 -1.98 23.49
N VAL A 113 -0.43 -2.53 24.68
CA VAL A 113 0.03 -1.94 25.95
C VAL A 113 0.65 -2.98 26.88
N SER A 114 1.18 -2.53 28.03
CA SER A 114 1.55 -3.42 29.13
C SER A 114 0.32 -4.03 29.82
N GLU A 115 0.51 -5.11 30.59
CA GLU A 115 -0.58 -5.79 31.30
C GLU A 115 -1.33 -4.83 32.25
N THR A 116 -0.59 -4.01 33.00
CA THR A 116 -1.16 -3.03 33.93
C THR A 116 -2.05 -2.00 33.22
N MET A 117 -1.66 -1.54 32.03
CA MET A 117 -2.50 -0.61 31.26
C MET A 117 -3.72 -1.33 30.65
N ALA A 118 -3.57 -2.56 30.18
CA ALA A 118 -4.69 -3.33 29.65
C ALA A 118 -5.81 -3.51 30.70
N ASP A 119 -5.45 -3.78 31.96
CA ASP A 119 -6.43 -3.91 33.04
C ASP A 119 -7.11 -2.58 33.37
N ARG A 120 -6.32 -1.49 33.40
CA ARG A 120 -6.83 -0.12 33.63
C ARG A 120 -7.82 0.33 32.57
N PHE A 121 -7.61 -0.07 31.32
CA PHE A 121 -8.44 0.28 30.17
C PHE A 121 -9.28 -0.92 29.68
N SER A 122 -9.62 -1.86 30.55
CA SER A 122 -10.35 -3.10 30.21
C SER A 122 -11.73 -2.88 29.55
N ALA A 123 -12.35 -1.72 29.75
CA ALA A 123 -13.59 -1.34 29.07
C ALA A 123 -13.38 -1.02 27.57
N GLN A 124 -12.14 -0.79 27.12
CA GLN A 124 -11.79 -0.44 25.76
C GLN A 124 -11.41 -1.71 24.97
N SER A 125 -12.32 -2.23 24.14
CA SER A 125 -12.10 -3.47 23.37
C SER A 125 -10.94 -3.41 22.37
N GLN A 126 -10.53 -2.20 21.99
CA GLN A 126 -9.38 -1.94 21.12
C GLN A 126 -8.03 -1.99 21.85
N VAL A 127 -8.01 -2.07 23.18
CA VAL A 127 -6.79 -2.13 23.99
C VAL A 127 -6.50 -3.57 24.37
N CYS A 128 -5.28 -4.04 24.16
CA CYS A 128 -4.86 -5.37 24.59
C CYS A 128 -3.41 -5.35 25.09
N SER A 129 -3.17 -6.15 26.12
CA SER A 129 -1.82 -6.41 26.61
C SER A 129 -1.00 -7.14 25.56
N VAL A 130 0.27 -6.74 25.43
CA VAL A 130 1.26 -7.46 24.64
C VAL A 130 1.36 -8.95 25.03
N GLU A 131 1.13 -9.28 26.31
CA GLU A 131 1.18 -10.66 26.81
C GLU A 131 -0.04 -11.50 26.38
N ARG A 132 -1.14 -10.85 25.99
CA ARG A 132 -2.44 -11.45 25.67
C ARG A 132 -2.91 -11.21 24.23
N LEU A 133 -2.03 -10.78 23.32
CA LEU A 133 -2.42 -10.41 21.95
C LEU A 133 -3.16 -11.51 21.18
N SER A 134 -2.87 -12.79 21.43
CA SER A 134 -3.58 -13.91 20.80
C SER A 134 -5.08 -13.96 21.16
N GLN A 135 -5.50 -13.27 22.21
CA GLN A 135 -6.90 -13.17 22.65
C GLN A 135 -7.63 -11.97 21.98
N ALA A 136 -6.89 -11.03 21.38
CA ALA A 136 -7.49 -9.88 20.72
C ALA A 136 -8.04 -10.26 19.33
N ASN A 137 -9.34 -10.04 19.12
CA ASN A 137 -10.01 -10.36 17.85
C ASN A 137 -9.50 -9.55 16.64
N TRP A 138 -8.84 -8.42 16.89
CA TRP A 138 -8.22 -7.53 15.92
C TRP A 138 -6.73 -7.83 15.68
N TRP A 139 -6.10 -8.63 16.55
CA TRP A 139 -4.73 -9.09 16.36
C TRP A 139 -4.75 -10.38 15.55
N ARG A 140 -4.55 -10.25 14.25
CA ARG A 140 -4.64 -11.37 13.32
C ARG A 140 -3.33 -11.51 12.55
N ILE A 141 -2.48 -12.41 13.02
CA ILE A 141 -1.24 -12.77 12.32
C ILE A 141 -1.60 -13.76 11.20
N ALA A 142 -1.16 -13.47 9.98
CA ALA A 142 -1.17 -14.31 8.77
C ALA A 142 -2.25 -14.06 7.69
N GLY A 143 -1.76 -14.00 6.43
CA GLY A 143 -2.33 -14.73 5.28
C GLY A 143 -3.77 -14.41 4.86
N GLN A 144 -4.25 -13.19 5.10
CA GLN A 144 -5.65 -12.90 4.85
C GLN A 144 -5.96 -12.71 3.37
N SER A 145 -6.90 -13.52 2.91
CA SER A 145 -7.77 -13.22 1.79
C SER A 145 -9.03 -12.53 2.29
N GLN A 146 -9.35 -11.39 1.70
CA GLN A 146 -10.59 -10.67 1.98
C GLN A 146 -11.45 -10.64 0.71
N GLN A 147 -12.73 -10.96 0.85
CA GLN A 147 -13.72 -10.68 -0.18
C GLN A 147 -14.09 -9.19 -0.13
N VAL A 148 -13.97 -8.53 -1.27
CA VAL A 148 -14.23 -7.11 -1.44
C VAL A 148 -15.23 -6.95 -2.57
N SER A 149 -16.26 -6.12 -2.38
CA SER A 149 -17.17 -5.77 -3.48
C SER A 149 -16.39 -5.15 -4.63
N ARG A 150 -16.73 -5.50 -5.88
CA ARG A 150 -16.03 -5.00 -7.08
C ARG A 150 -16.44 -3.58 -7.43
N THR A 151 -16.23 -2.64 -6.51
CA THR A 151 -16.55 -1.22 -6.68
C THR A 151 -15.37 -0.36 -6.27
N THR A 152 -15.26 0.83 -6.88
CA THR A 152 -14.20 1.79 -6.56
C THR A 152 -14.22 2.18 -5.08
N VAL A 153 -15.40 2.39 -4.51
CA VAL A 153 -15.59 2.75 -3.09
C VAL A 153 -15.04 1.65 -2.18
N ALA A 154 -15.38 0.40 -2.44
CA ALA A 154 -14.92 -0.71 -1.62
C ALA A 154 -13.39 -0.89 -1.74
N TYR A 155 -12.82 -0.72 -2.93
CA TYR A 155 -11.36 -0.77 -3.13
C TYR A 155 -10.65 0.36 -2.38
N LEU A 156 -11.18 1.58 -2.44
CA LEU A 156 -10.63 2.74 -1.72
C LEU A 156 -10.62 2.51 -0.21
N GLN A 157 -11.76 2.08 0.37
CA GLN A 157 -11.85 1.76 1.80
C GLN A 157 -10.86 0.66 2.21
N THR A 158 -10.80 -0.38 1.38
CA THR A 158 -9.94 -1.56 1.57
C THR A 158 -8.45 -1.21 1.52
N LEU A 159 -8.06 -0.30 0.61
CA LEU A 159 -6.66 0.04 0.35
C LEU A 159 -6.23 1.35 1.01
N GLU A 160 -7.10 2.07 1.71
CA GLU A 160 -6.86 3.44 2.18
C GLU A 160 -5.53 3.58 2.92
N CYS A 161 -5.31 2.75 3.96
CA CYS A 161 -4.08 2.80 4.75
C CYS A 161 -2.85 2.55 3.87
N LEU A 162 -2.91 1.56 2.97
CA LEU A 162 -1.82 1.21 2.08
C LEU A 162 -1.51 2.35 1.10
N LEU A 163 -2.52 2.92 0.46
CA LEU A 163 -2.37 4.02 -0.51
C LEU A 163 -1.78 5.28 0.14
N GLN A 164 -2.14 5.56 1.40
CA GLN A 164 -1.63 6.74 2.12
C GLN A 164 -0.19 6.54 2.64
N CYS A 165 0.20 5.30 2.99
CA CYS A 165 1.48 5.02 3.66
C CYS A 165 2.59 4.57 2.71
N ALA A 166 2.27 3.83 1.64
CA ALA A 166 3.26 3.25 0.74
C ALA A 166 4.03 4.32 -0.05
N ARG A 167 5.36 4.23 -0.11
CA ARG A 167 6.21 5.09 -0.95
C ARG A 167 6.24 4.63 -2.40
N SER A 168 5.96 3.35 -2.65
CA SER A 168 5.89 2.77 -3.99
C SER A 168 4.58 2.01 -4.16
N LEU A 169 3.90 2.23 -5.27
CA LEU A 169 2.64 1.58 -5.65
C LEU A 169 2.77 1.04 -7.07
N VAL A 170 2.92 -0.27 -7.21
CA VAL A 170 3.06 -0.96 -8.49
C VAL A 170 1.79 -1.76 -8.75
N PHE A 171 0.96 -1.27 -9.65
CA PHE A 171 -0.29 -1.90 -10.06
C PHE A 171 -0.03 -2.77 -11.29
N ILE A 172 -0.22 -4.08 -11.15
CA ILE A 172 -0.03 -5.05 -12.22
C ILE A 172 -1.41 -5.60 -12.58
N ASP A 173 -1.88 -5.32 -13.80
CA ASP A 173 -3.14 -5.85 -14.31
C ASP A 173 -3.10 -5.86 -15.85
N PRO A 174 -3.14 -7.04 -16.49
CA PRO A 174 -2.93 -7.16 -17.92
C PRO A 174 -4.07 -6.51 -18.72
N HIS A 175 -5.26 -6.35 -18.12
CA HIS A 175 -6.45 -5.84 -18.77
C HIS A 175 -6.71 -4.36 -18.51
N LEU A 176 -5.89 -3.68 -17.70
CA LEU A 176 -6.13 -2.29 -17.33
C LEU A 176 -6.18 -1.40 -18.57
N ASN A 177 -7.35 -0.78 -18.78
CA ASN A 177 -7.61 0.15 -19.87
C ASN A 177 -8.52 1.27 -19.39
N PRO A 178 -7.99 2.49 -19.13
CA PRO A 178 -8.79 3.57 -18.54
C PRO A 178 -9.91 4.10 -19.43
N SER A 179 -9.95 3.73 -20.72
CA SER A 179 -11.06 4.07 -21.61
C SER A 179 -12.26 3.11 -21.49
N GLU A 180 -12.13 2.01 -20.76
CA GLU A 180 -13.23 1.08 -20.49
C GLU A 180 -13.95 1.43 -19.19
N LYS A 181 -15.29 1.35 -19.17
CA LYS A 181 -16.12 1.71 -18.02
C LYS A 181 -15.65 1.06 -16.72
N ARG A 182 -15.25 -0.21 -16.79
CA ARG A 182 -14.76 -1.02 -15.66
C ARG A 182 -13.40 -0.63 -15.08
N TYR A 183 -12.70 0.31 -15.71
CA TYR A 183 -11.44 0.90 -15.21
C TYR A 183 -11.47 2.43 -15.23
N ALA A 184 -12.57 3.05 -15.66
CA ALA A 184 -12.67 4.50 -15.82
C ALA A 184 -12.40 5.24 -14.49
N GLU A 185 -12.81 4.64 -13.38
CA GLU A 185 -12.61 5.19 -12.03
C GLU A 185 -11.30 4.75 -11.36
N PHE A 186 -10.47 3.93 -12.01
CA PHE A 186 -9.20 3.46 -11.44
C PHE A 186 -8.30 4.60 -10.96
N VAL A 187 -8.34 5.74 -11.67
CA VAL A 187 -7.59 6.95 -11.29
C VAL A 187 -7.93 7.45 -9.88
N GLN A 188 -9.10 7.12 -9.33
CA GLN A 188 -9.42 7.47 -7.94
C GLN A 188 -8.48 6.78 -6.95
N LEU A 189 -8.05 5.54 -7.22
CA LEU A 189 -7.03 4.85 -6.40
C LEU A 189 -5.70 5.61 -6.43
N LEU A 190 -5.30 6.12 -7.60
CA LEU A 190 -4.08 6.91 -7.74
C LEU A 190 -4.21 8.23 -6.97
N LEU A 191 -5.34 8.92 -7.10
CA LEU A 191 -5.59 10.19 -6.40
C LEU A 191 -5.63 10.02 -4.88
N ALA A 192 -6.14 8.89 -4.38
CA ALA A 192 -6.17 8.57 -2.96
C ALA A 192 -4.78 8.34 -2.36
N ALA A 193 -3.76 8.08 -3.19
CA ALA A 193 -2.37 8.00 -2.76
C ALA A 193 -1.68 9.38 -2.62
N ARG A 194 -2.38 10.47 -2.98
CA ARG A 194 -1.84 11.83 -2.83
C ARG A 194 -1.57 12.12 -1.35
N ARG A 195 -0.37 12.64 -1.10
CA ARG A 195 0.01 13.17 0.21
C ARG A 195 -0.11 14.68 0.25
N THR A 196 -0.47 15.22 1.41
CA THR A 196 -0.41 16.67 1.66
C THR A 196 1.02 17.18 1.58
N ASN A 197 1.97 16.41 2.13
CA ASN A 197 3.39 16.75 2.15
C ASN A 197 4.19 15.83 1.21
N PRO A 198 5.10 16.37 0.37
CA PRO A 198 6.04 15.58 -0.41
C PRO A 198 6.97 14.71 0.46
N PRO A 199 7.62 13.67 -0.12
CA PRO A 199 7.50 13.24 -1.51
C PRO A 199 6.21 12.49 -1.78
N GLN A 200 5.65 12.69 -2.99
CA GLN A 200 4.56 11.86 -3.50
C GLN A 200 5.05 10.43 -3.76
N PRO A 201 4.17 9.42 -3.67
CA PRO A 201 4.56 8.05 -3.95
C PRO A 201 4.97 7.85 -5.41
N HIS A 202 5.90 6.92 -5.63
CA HIS A 202 6.21 6.42 -6.96
C HIS A 202 5.09 5.46 -7.39
N ILE A 203 4.54 5.69 -8.58
CA ILE A 203 3.41 4.91 -9.09
C ILE A 203 3.79 4.27 -10.41
N GLU A 204 3.62 2.95 -10.49
CA GLU A 204 3.83 2.17 -11.71
C GLU A 204 2.57 1.41 -12.10
N ILE A 205 2.30 1.33 -13.39
CA ILE A 205 1.18 0.59 -13.96
C ILE A 205 1.71 -0.38 -15.00
N HIS A 206 1.51 -1.67 -14.80
CA HIS A 206 1.96 -2.72 -15.71
C HIS A 206 0.75 -3.35 -16.35
N ARG A 207 0.72 -3.35 -17.69
CA ARG A 207 -0.33 -4.00 -18.48
C ARG A 207 0.23 -4.72 -19.71
N VAL A 208 -0.57 -5.61 -20.27
CA VAL A 208 -0.22 -6.39 -21.47
C VAL A 208 -0.65 -5.66 -22.73
N CYS A 209 0.20 -5.63 -23.75
CA CYS A 209 -0.23 -5.38 -25.12
C CYS A 209 -0.69 -6.69 -25.76
N TYR A 210 -1.99 -6.99 -25.69
CA TYR A 210 -2.54 -8.12 -26.43
C TYR A 210 -2.28 -7.94 -27.93
N GLU A 211 -1.25 -8.61 -28.44
CA GLU A 211 -1.20 -9.02 -29.84
C GLU A 211 -2.34 -10.04 -29.97
N SER A 212 -3.45 -9.63 -30.58
CA SER A 212 -4.72 -10.36 -30.65
C SER A 212 -4.56 -11.90 -30.79
N SER A 213 -4.56 -12.63 -29.67
CA SER A 213 -4.42 -14.10 -29.69
C SER A 213 -5.70 -14.82 -30.13
N LYS A 214 -6.83 -14.11 -30.24
CA LYS A 214 -8.09 -14.65 -30.79
C LYS A 214 -8.24 -14.51 -32.30
N ASN A 215 -7.28 -13.88 -32.98
CA ASN A 215 -7.16 -13.86 -34.42
C ASN A 215 -5.71 -13.53 -34.76
N LYS A 216 -4.89 -14.54 -35.07
CA LYS A 216 -3.64 -14.34 -35.82
C LYS A 216 -4.02 -13.62 -37.13
N GLY A 217 -3.94 -12.29 -37.15
CA GLY A 217 -4.35 -11.45 -38.28
C GLY A 217 -5.46 -10.42 -38.04
N GLN A 218 -5.99 -10.24 -36.83
CA GLN A 218 -6.87 -9.09 -36.54
C GLN A 218 -6.56 -8.41 -35.20
N PHE A 219 -5.46 -7.65 -35.17
CA PHE A 219 -5.59 -6.26 -34.69
C PHE A 219 -6.80 -5.69 -35.43
N PRO A 220 -7.76 -5.02 -34.80
CA PRO A 220 -9.08 -4.95 -35.39
C PRO A 220 -8.92 -4.35 -36.78
N ALA A 221 -9.33 -5.05 -37.84
CA ALA A 221 -9.29 -4.56 -39.22
C ALA A 221 -10.06 -3.21 -39.38
N LYS A 222 -10.74 -2.78 -38.31
CA LYS A 222 -11.31 -1.45 -38.06
C LYS A 222 -10.26 -0.34 -37.84
N TRP A 223 -9.10 -0.64 -37.24
CA TRP A 223 -7.99 0.30 -37.03
C TRP A 223 -7.13 0.43 -38.30
N GLU A 224 -6.75 -0.68 -38.96
CA GLU A 224 -6.05 -0.62 -40.25
C GLU A 224 -6.81 0.18 -41.31
N ARG A 225 -8.15 0.02 -41.40
CA ARG A 225 -8.98 0.83 -42.32
C ARG A 225 -9.03 2.31 -41.95
N ARG A 226 -8.94 2.66 -40.66
CA ARG A 226 -9.00 4.05 -40.20
C ARG A 226 -7.69 4.82 -40.45
N PHE A 227 -6.56 4.11 -40.50
CA PHE A 227 -5.24 4.72 -40.77
C PHE A 227 -4.77 4.55 -42.22
N ARG A 228 -5.28 3.57 -42.99
CA ARG A 228 -5.03 3.49 -44.45
C ARG A 228 -5.82 4.50 -45.28
N GLY A 229 -6.89 5.09 -44.74
CA GLY A 229 -7.75 6.04 -45.46
C GLY A 229 -7.31 7.51 -45.42
N GLY A 230 -6.29 7.86 -44.65
CA GLY A 230 -5.74 9.22 -44.58
C GLY A 230 -4.31 9.25 -45.10
N LYS A 231 -3.92 10.34 -45.78
CA LYS A 231 -2.60 10.60 -46.40
C LYS A 231 -1.42 10.63 -45.38
N GLY A 232 -1.24 9.58 -44.58
CA GLY A 232 -0.22 9.50 -43.52
C GLY A 232 0.48 8.13 -43.44
N ALA A 233 0.28 7.24 -44.41
CA ALA A 233 0.88 5.91 -44.43
C ALA A 233 2.40 5.89 -44.71
N ALA A 234 3.02 7.04 -44.95
CA ALA A 234 4.46 7.15 -45.27
C ALA A 234 5.37 7.40 -44.05
N ALA A 235 4.84 7.47 -42.81
CA ALA A 235 5.61 7.83 -41.62
C ALA A 235 5.92 6.65 -40.66
N ALA A 236 5.84 5.40 -41.14
CA ALA A 236 6.24 4.23 -40.36
C ALA A 236 7.69 3.82 -40.69
N HIS A 237 8.64 4.74 -40.48
CA HIS A 237 10.09 4.46 -40.62
C HIS A 237 10.81 4.29 -39.27
N ASP A 238 10.12 4.52 -38.15
CA ASP A 238 10.61 4.22 -36.80
C ASP A 238 9.80 3.06 -36.22
N GLY A 239 10.46 2.03 -35.70
CA GLY A 239 9.88 0.80 -35.13
C GLY A 239 8.96 0.95 -33.91
N GLN A 240 8.23 2.07 -33.78
CA GLN A 240 7.14 2.25 -32.83
C GLN A 240 5.86 1.61 -33.38
N PHE A 241 5.44 0.50 -32.75
CA PHE A 241 4.12 -0.08 -33.00
C PHE A 241 3.00 0.98 -32.82
N PRO A 242 2.11 1.18 -33.80
CA PRO A 242 0.98 2.13 -33.71
C PRO A 242 0.10 1.92 -32.47
N ALA A 243 0.04 0.67 -31.98
CA ALA A 243 -0.64 0.30 -30.75
C ALA A 243 -0.08 0.97 -29.49
N ASN A 244 1.24 1.21 -29.44
CA ASN A 244 1.90 1.81 -28.28
C ASN A 244 1.52 3.28 -28.10
N ARG A 245 1.52 4.05 -29.21
CA ARG A 245 1.04 5.45 -29.21
C ARG A 245 -0.45 5.56 -28.85
N GLU A 246 -1.25 4.59 -29.27
CA GLU A 246 -2.67 4.53 -28.89
C GLU A 246 -2.86 4.28 -27.38
N TRP A 247 -2.07 3.39 -26.78
CA TRP A 247 -2.09 3.20 -25.33
C TRP A 247 -1.68 4.45 -24.58
N GLU A 248 -0.58 5.07 -24.98
CA GLU A 248 -0.14 6.35 -24.44
C GLU A 248 -1.25 7.41 -24.50
N ARG A 249 -1.88 7.57 -25.67
CA ARG A 249 -3.00 8.48 -25.86
C ARG A 249 -4.14 8.21 -24.88
N ARG A 250 -4.60 6.96 -24.73
CA ARG A 250 -5.71 6.61 -23.83
C ARG A 250 -5.43 6.97 -22.38
N PHE A 251 -4.25 6.60 -21.89
CA PHE A 251 -3.84 6.89 -20.52
C PHE A 251 -3.67 8.39 -20.28
N ARG A 252 -3.00 9.10 -21.20
CA ARG A 252 -2.82 10.55 -21.10
C ARG A 252 -4.16 11.28 -21.15
N THR A 253 -5.05 10.93 -22.08
CA THR A 253 -6.40 11.53 -22.17
C THR A 253 -7.20 11.30 -20.89
N ALA A 254 -7.17 10.10 -20.32
CA ALA A 254 -7.96 9.79 -19.13
C ALA A 254 -7.40 10.43 -17.85
N TRP A 255 -6.08 10.49 -17.69
CA TRP A 255 -5.47 10.73 -16.38
C TRP A 255 -4.57 11.97 -16.28
N ASN A 256 -3.99 12.51 -17.36
CA ASN A 256 -2.98 13.58 -17.26
C ASN A 256 -3.48 14.78 -16.44
N ALA A 257 -4.64 15.34 -16.78
CA ALA A 257 -5.17 16.52 -16.11
C ALA A 257 -5.39 16.29 -14.61
N ARG A 258 -5.96 15.12 -14.25
CA ARG A 258 -6.28 14.76 -12.87
C ARG A 258 -5.02 14.52 -12.04
N LEU A 259 -4.05 13.78 -12.59
CA LEU A 259 -2.79 13.50 -11.90
C LEU A 259 -1.94 14.77 -11.73
N ARG A 260 -1.85 15.62 -12.77
CA ARG A 260 -1.18 16.93 -12.68
C ARG A 260 -1.79 17.81 -11.59
N ALA A 261 -3.11 17.93 -11.55
CA ALA A 261 -3.81 18.72 -10.54
C ALA A 261 -3.57 18.20 -9.10
N ALA A 262 -3.31 16.89 -8.96
CA ALA A 262 -2.97 16.27 -7.69
C ALA A 262 -1.47 16.27 -7.37
N GLY A 263 -0.60 16.79 -8.25
CA GLY A 263 0.85 16.72 -8.12
C GLY A 263 1.42 15.29 -8.23
N LEU A 264 0.66 14.36 -8.81
CA LEU A 264 1.02 12.96 -8.95
C LEU A 264 1.55 12.64 -10.35
N ARG A 265 2.42 11.64 -10.42
CA ARG A 265 2.91 11.05 -11.67
C ARG A 265 2.80 9.54 -11.58
N ALA A 266 2.46 8.91 -12.71
CA ALA A 266 2.50 7.47 -12.87
C ALA A 266 3.33 7.11 -14.10
N ARG A 267 4.15 6.07 -14.00
CA ARG A 267 4.82 5.46 -15.14
C ARG A 267 4.05 4.22 -15.58
N VAL A 268 3.76 4.14 -16.87
CA VAL A 268 3.03 3.02 -17.46
C VAL A 268 4.00 2.17 -18.26
N PHE A 269 3.97 0.86 -18.03
CA PHE A 269 4.74 -0.15 -18.73
C PHE A 269 3.80 -1.07 -19.51
N ILE A 270 4.12 -1.25 -20.78
CA ILE A 270 3.40 -2.08 -21.73
C ILE A 270 4.26 -3.30 -22.05
N TRP A 271 3.80 -4.47 -21.62
CA TRP A 271 4.50 -5.74 -21.78
C TRP A 271 3.91 -6.58 -22.92
N ASP A 272 4.57 -7.66 -23.27
CA ASP A 272 4.12 -8.63 -24.27
C ASP A 272 2.94 -9.48 -23.79
N ASP A 273 3.11 -10.29 -22.74
CA ASP A 273 2.03 -11.12 -22.18
C ASP A 273 2.29 -11.49 -20.72
N PHE A 274 1.25 -11.45 -19.90
CA PHE A 274 1.19 -11.97 -18.54
C PHE A 274 -0.27 -12.05 -18.10
N HIS A 275 -0.55 -12.79 -17.03
CA HIS A 275 -1.93 -12.99 -16.56
C HIS A 275 -2.17 -12.52 -15.13
N ASP A 276 -1.10 -12.39 -14.36
CA ASP A 276 -1.19 -12.08 -12.94
C ASP A 276 -1.69 -10.67 -12.67
N ARG A 277 -2.40 -10.52 -11.55
CA ARG A 277 -2.90 -9.23 -11.08
C ARG A 277 -2.47 -8.98 -9.64
N PHE A 278 -1.67 -7.94 -9.45
CA PHE A 278 -1.08 -7.62 -8.17
C PHE A 278 -1.16 -6.13 -7.84
N LEU A 279 -1.17 -5.83 -6.55
CA LEU A 279 -0.69 -4.56 -6.02
C LEU A 279 0.58 -4.84 -5.21
N ILE A 280 1.72 -4.34 -5.68
CA ILE A 280 3.00 -4.49 -4.99
C ILE A 280 3.41 -3.12 -4.43
N THR A 281 3.84 -3.11 -3.17
CA THR A 281 4.27 -1.90 -2.47
C THR A 281 5.52 -2.17 -1.63
N ASP A 282 6.15 -1.10 -1.13
CA ASP A 282 7.22 -1.19 -0.13
C ASP A 282 6.75 -1.75 1.22
N LEU A 283 5.43 -1.74 1.48
CA LEU A 283 4.86 -2.19 2.74
C LEU A 283 4.34 -3.63 2.69
N MET A 284 3.70 -4.04 1.60
CA MET A 284 3.13 -5.38 1.40
C MET A 284 2.81 -5.66 -0.08
N GLY A 285 2.47 -6.91 -0.39
CA GLY A 285 1.96 -7.31 -1.71
C GLY A 285 0.56 -7.91 -1.61
N LEU A 286 -0.28 -7.68 -2.62
CA LEU A 286 -1.61 -8.24 -2.75
C LEU A 286 -1.80 -8.91 -4.11
N ALA A 287 -2.41 -10.09 -4.12
CA ALA A 287 -2.96 -10.74 -5.32
C ALA A 287 -4.46 -10.51 -5.41
N LEU A 288 -4.94 -10.14 -6.60
CA LEU A 288 -6.34 -9.80 -6.85
C LEU A 288 -6.92 -10.76 -7.89
N SER A 289 -7.92 -11.56 -7.52
CA SER A 289 -8.49 -12.58 -8.43
C SER A 289 -8.98 -12.01 -9.77
N ASN A 290 -9.50 -10.78 -9.75
CA ASN A 290 -10.05 -10.06 -10.90
C ASN A 290 -9.32 -8.75 -11.21
N GLY A 291 -8.13 -8.54 -10.62
CA GLY A 291 -7.42 -7.27 -10.72
C GLY A 291 -8.27 -6.11 -10.21
N PHE A 292 -8.22 -4.98 -10.91
CA PHE A 292 -8.89 -3.74 -10.50
C PHE A 292 -10.15 -3.44 -11.31
N ASP A 293 -10.67 -4.45 -12.02
CA ASP A 293 -11.91 -4.37 -12.80
C ASP A 293 -13.14 -4.20 -11.88
N VAL A 294 -13.85 -3.08 -12.01
CA VAL A 294 -15.09 -2.80 -11.26
C VAL A 294 -16.36 -3.21 -12.00
N SER A 295 -17.40 -3.53 -11.25
CA SER A 295 -18.70 -4.01 -11.71
C SER A 295 -19.82 -3.11 -11.19
N ALA A 296 -20.87 -2.92 -12.00
CA ALA A 296 -22.10 -2.27 -11.58
C ALA A 296 -23.03 -3.21 -10.79
N ASP A 297 -22.84 -4.53 -10.92
CA ASP A 297 -23.57 -5.54 -10.14
C ASP A 297 -23.01 -5.60 -8.71
N PRO A 298 -23.80 -5.25 -7.68
CA PRO A 298 -23.35 -5.18 -6.28
C PRO A 298 -23.05 -6.55 -5.68
N ALA A 299 -23.52 -7.64 -6.30
CA ALA A 299 -23.22 -9.01 -5.85
C ALA A 299 -21.81 -9.48 -6.28
N LYS A 300 -21.14 -8.75 -7.20
CA LYS A 300 -19.81 -9.14 -7.67
C LYS A 300 -18.75 -8.79 -6.64
N GLN A 301 -17.97 -9.79 -6.28
CA GLN A 301 -16.84 -9.68 -5.37
C GLN A 301 -15.53 -10.07 -6.05
N VAL A 302 -14.43 -9.62 -5.45
CA VAL A 302 -13.04 -9.96 -5.79
C VAL A 302 -12.34 -10.36 -4.51
N VAL A 303 -11.40 -11.29 -4.61
CA VAL A 303 -10.59 -11.71 -3.47
C VAL A 303 -9.26 -10.96 -3.49
N PHE A 304 -8.95 -10.26 -2.41
CA PHE A 304 -7.66 -9.61 -2.17
C PHE A 304 -6.88 -10.48 -1.21
N SER A 305 -5.78 -11.08 -1.67
CA SER A 305 -4.98 -12.00 -0.86
C SER A 305 -3.60 -11.43 -0.60
N ARG A 306 -3.18 -11.39 0.67
CA ARG A 306 -1.82 -10.96 1.04
C ARG A 306 -0.79 -11.94 0.46
N LEU A 307 0.20 -11.40 -0.25
CA LEU A 307 1.34 -12.17 -0.72
C LEU A 307 2.31 -12.43 0.42
N SER A 308 2.98 -13.58 0.38
CA SER A 308 4.15 -13.79 1.22
C SER A 308 5.27 -12.80 0.83
N ARG A 309 6.19 -12.53 1.75
CA ARG A 309 7.36 -11.70 1.45
C ARG A 309 8.13 -12.22 0.23
N ARG A 310 8.32 -13.54 0.15
CA ARG A 310 9.01 -14.20 -0.96
C ARG A 310 8.30 -13.97 -2.28
N ASP A 311 6.97 -14.09 -2.30
CA ASP A 311 6.18 -13.91 -3.52
C ASP A 311 6.14 -12.45 -3.96
N ARG A 312 6.07 -11.51 -3.02
CA ARG A 312 6.21 -10.08 -3.30
C ARG A 312 7.55 -9.77 -3.96
N GLU A 313 8.66 -10.25 -3.37
CA GLU A 313 10.01 -10.07 -3.92
C GLU A 313 10.18 -10.76 -5.30
N ASN A 314 9.53 -11.92 -5.50
CA ASN A 314 9.50 -12.58 -6.82
C ASN A 314 8.78 -11.71 -7.87
N CYS A 315 7.63 -11.13 -7.51
CA CYS A 315 6.86 -10.26 -8.40
C CYS A 315 7.65 -8.99 -8.75
N GLU A 316 8.29 -8.36 -7.76
CA GLU A 316 9.15 -7.18 -7.99
C GLU A 316 10.28 -7.49 -8.97
N ARG A 317 10.92 -8.67 -8.83
CA ARG A 317 11.94 -9.11 -9.78
C ARG A 317 11.35 -9.34 -11.16
N GLU A 318 10.21 -10.00 -11.27
CA GLU A 318 9.61 -10.37 -12.54
C GLU A 318 9.28 -9.19 -13.45
N PHE A 319 8.75 -8.11 -12.88
CA PHE A 319 8.35 -6.91 -13.62
C PHE A 319 9.46 -5.85 -13.70
N SER A 320 10.69 -6.20 -13.31
CA SER A 320 11.86 -5.38 -13.57
C SER A 320 12.25 -5.47 -15.06
N PRO A 321 12.49 -4.32 -15.75
CA PRO A 321 12.91 -4.33 -17.15
C PRO A 321 14.15 -5.20 -17.46
N ASN A 322 14.99 -5.43 -16.45
CA ASN A 322 16.24 -6.20 -16.59
C ASN A 322 16.10 -7.69 -16.22
N ALA A 323 14.90 -8.14 -15.83
CA ALA A 323 14.71 -9.53 -15.41
C ALA A 323 14.49 -10.50 -16.59
N HIS A 324 14.24 -9.98 -17.79
CA HIS A 324 14.04 -10.75 -19.02
C HIS A 324 12.94 -11.84 -18.94
N ARG A 325 12.03 -11.76 -17.96
CA ARG A 325 10.86 -12.66 -17.86
C ARG A 325 9.75 -12.28 -18.83
N HIS A 326 9.55 -10.97 -19.02
CA HIS A 326 8.60 -10.38 -19.95
C HIS A 326 9.32 -9.41 -20.89
N LYS A 327 8.87 -9.29 -22.13
CA LYS A 327 9.43 -8.33 -23.09
C LYS A 327 8.72 -6.98 -22.96
N LEU A 328 9.41 -6.00 -22.39
CA LEU A 328 8.92 -4.61 -22.38
C LEU A 328 8.79 -4.10 -23.82
N ARG A 329 7.57 -3.71 -24.21
CA ARG A 329 7.25 -3.18 -25.54
C ARG A 329 7.30 -1.66 -25.59
N HIS A 330 6.86 -1.01 -24.51
CA HIS A 330 6.82 0.45 -24.41
C HIS A 330 6.68 0.90 -22.97
N SER A 331 7.13 2.12 -22.67
CA SER A 331 6.86 2.77 -21.40
C SER A 331 6.73 4.28 -21.60
N PHE A 332 5.85 4.91 -20.83
CA PHE A 332 5.63 6.36 -20.88
C PHE A 332 5.15 6.87 -19.52
N ASP A 333 5.27 8.18 -19.31
CA ASP A 333 4.82 8.83 -18.09
C ASP A 333 3.48 9.54 -18.27
N VAL A 334 2.69 9.59 -17.22
CA VAL A 334 1.39 10.25 -17.16
C VAL A 334 1.39 11.16 -15.93
N GLY A 335 0.83 12.37 -16.04
CA GLY A 335 0.84 13.35 -14.95
C GLY A 335 2.10 14.23 -14.88
N GLN A 336 3.09 14.07 -15.77
CA GLN A 336 4.19 15.03 -15.92
C GLN A 336 3.67 16.37 -16.45
N LEU A 337 4.17 17.50 -15.95
CA LEU A 337 4.13 18.76 -16.70
C LEU A 337 4.94 18.53 -17.97
N THR A 338 4.33 18.77 -19.13
CA THR A 338 5.10 18.89 -20.37
C THR A 338 6.00 20.10 -20.19
N GLU A 339 7.31 19.90 -20.25
CA GLU A 339 8.23 21.01 -20.49
C GLU A 339 7.72 21.73 -21.75
N VAL A 340 7.51 23.04 -21.62
CA VAL A 340 6.98 23.91 -22.67
C VAL A 340 8.04 24.09 -23.74
#